data_AF-A0A562LI36-F1
#
_entry.id   AF-A0A562LI36-F1
#
_cell.length_a   1.000
_cell.length_b   1.000
_cell.length_c   1.000
_cell.angle_alpha   90.00
_cell.angle_beta   90.00
_cell.angle_gamma   90.00
#
_symmetry.space_group_name_H-M   'P 1'
#
loop_
_entity.id
_entity.type
_entity.pdbx_description
1 polymer ?
#
loop_
_entity_poly.entity_id
_entity_poly.type
_entity_poly.pdbx_seq_one_letter_code
_entity_poly.pdbx_strand_id
1 'polypeptide(L)' 'QSVVTAWINSPAHKANMEGDYTHFGIAVKTNPEGKLYFTNMFIRK' A
#
# COMPACT_ATOMS: atom_id res chain seq x y z
N GLN A 1 -2.92 14.57 -4.67
CA GLN A 1 -3.68 13.46 -4.06
C GLN A 1 -2.70 12.39 -3.61
N SER A 2 -2.81 11.82 -2.41
CA SER A 2 -1.81 10.89 -1.85
C SER A 2 -2.10 9.42 -2.21
N VAL A 3 -1.07 8.56 -2.17
CA VAL A 3 -1.19 7.12 -2.49
C VAL A 3 -2.18 6.39 -1.58
N VAL A 4 -2.24 6.78 -0.30
CA VAL A 4 -3.17 6.19 0.67
C VAL A 4 -4.63 6.51 0.31
N THR A 5 -4.93 7.74 -0.12
CA THR A 5 -6.27 8.09 -0.59
C THR A 5 -6.66 7.26 -1.82
N ALA A 6 -5.73 7.03 -2.75
CA ALA A 6 -6.00 6.20 -3.93
C ALA A 6 -6.30 4.73 -3.56
N TRP A 7 -5.56 4.16 -2.59
CA TRP A 7 -5.83 2.81 -2.09
C TRP A 7 -7.16 2.71 -1.34
N ILE A 8 -7.50 3.67 -0.48
CA ILE A 8 -8.80 3.70 0.22
C ILE A 8 -9.97 3.76 -0.77
N ASN A 9 -9.82 4.50 -1.88
CA ASN A 9 -10.86 4.63 -2.90
C ASN A 9 -10.96 3.41 -3.82
N SER A 10 -10.04 2.44 -3.73
CA SER A 10 -10.09 1.20 -4.49
C SER A 10 -10.60 0.05 -3.61
N PRO A 11 -11.77 -0.54 -3.91
CA PRO A 11 -12.37 -1.56 -3.04
C PRO A 11 -11.44 -2.75 -2.71
N ALA A 12 -10.68 -3.24 -3.69
CA ALA A 12 -9.76 -4.35 -3.49
C ALA A 12 -8.56 -3.97 -2.59
N HIS A 13 -7.98 -2.78 -2.78
CA HIS A 13 -6.89 -2.32 -1.93
C HIS A 13 -7.37 -2.02 -0.51
N LYS A 14 -8.55 -1.40 -0.37
CA LYS A 14 -9.17 -1.13 0.93
C LYS A 14 -9.44 -2.43 1.70
N ALA A 15 -9.98 -3.46 1.04
CA ALA A 15 -10.19 -4.78 1.66
C ALA A 15 -8.90 -5.38 2.20
N ASN A 16 -7.78 -5.24 1.47
CA ASN A 16 -6.47 -5.68 1.97
C ASN A 16 -5.98 -4.83 3.15
N MET A 17 -6.30 -3.53 3.21
CA MET A 17 -5.90 -2.66 4.33
C MET A 17 -6.69 -2.93 5.61
N GLU A 18 -7.97 -3.31 5.49
CA GLU A 18 -8.87 -3.56 6.62
C GLU A 18 -8.87 -5.03 7.09
N GLY A 19 -8.00 -5.87 6.51
CA GLY A 19 -7.91 -7.29 6.87
C GLY A 19 -7.30 -7.54 8.26
N ASP A 20 -7.47 -8.77 8.75
CA ASP A 20 -6.97 -9.21 10.06
C ASP A 20 -5.47 -9.57 10.01
N TYR A 21 -4.64 -8.54 10.18
CA TYR A 21 -3.19 -8.61 10.17
C TYR A 21 -2.61 -8.03 11.46
N THR A 22 -1.41 -8.49 11.83
CA THR A 22 -0.72 -8.01 13.04
C THR A 22 0.45 -7.09 12.72
N HIS A 23 0.94 -7.14 11.48
CA HIS A 23 2.08 -6.36 11.03
C HIS A 23 1.85 -5.88 9.60
N PHE A 24 2.49 -4.77 9.24
CA PHE A 24 2.64 -4.37 7.85
C PHE A 24 4.02 -3.77 7.60
N GLY A 25 4.44 -3.80 6.33
CA GLY A 25 5.67 -3.17 5.87
C GLY A 25 5.43 -2.44 4.55
N ILE A 26 6.00 -1.26 4.42
CA ILE A 26 5.90 -0.44 3.21
C ILE A 26 7.27 -0.21 2.60
N ALA A 27 7.38 -0.42 1.29
CA ALA A 27 8.56 -0.12 0.50
C ALA A 27 8.23 0.90 -0.59
N VAL A 28 9.15 1.83 -0.81
CA VAL A 28 9.07 2.83 -1.87
C VAL A 28 10.30 2.74 -2.76
N LYS A 29 10.09 2.69 -4.07
CA LYS A 29 11.14 2.72 -5.08
C LYS A 29 10.85 3.82 -6.08
N THR A 30 11.90 4.46 -6.56
CA THR A 30 11.81 5.50 -7.60
C THR A 30 12.40 4.92 -8.89
N ASN A 31 11.76 5.21 -10.02
CA ASN A 31 12.37 4.95 -11.33
C ASN A 31 13.27 6.13 -11.76
N PRO A 32 14.03 6.03 -12.87
CA PRO A 32 14.90 7.11 -13.34
C PRO A 32 14.18 8.43 -13.62
N GLU A 33 12.89 8.40 -13.96
CA GLU A 33 12.06 9.58 -14.23
C GLU A 33 11.49 10.23 -12.96
N GLY A 34 11.86 9.74 -11.77
CA GLY A 34 11.38 10.28 -10.50
C GLY A 34 10.00 9.77 -10.06
N LYS A 35 9.39 8.85 -10.81
CA LYS A 35 8.10 8.25 -10.43
C LYS A 35 8.28 7.28 -9.28
N LEU A 36 7.47 7.46 -8.24
CA LEU A 36 7.43 6.63 -7.05
C LEU A 36 6.51 5.42 -7.25
N TYR A 37 6.97 4.26 -6.80
CA TYR A 37 6.26 2.99 -6.77
C TYR A 37 6.20 2.51 -5.33
N PHE A 38 4.99 2.17 -4.88
CA PHE A 38 4.71 1.82 -3.49
C PHE A 38 4.25 0.37 -3.42
N THR A 39 4.81 -0.39 -2.49
CA THR A 39 4.36 -1.73 -2.14
C THR A 39 4.05 -1.75 -0.65
N ASN A 40 2.83 -2.15 -0.30
CA ASN A 40 2.41 -2.34 1.08
C ASN A 40 2.09 -3.83 1.29
N MET A 41 2.76 -4.46 2.25
CA MET A 41 2.59 -5.88 2.57
C MET A 41 1.98 -6.01 3.95
N PHE A 42 0.94 -6.82 4.07
CA PHE A 42 0.27 -7.11 5.32
C PHE A 42 0.56 -8.56 5.74
N ILE A 43 0.89 -8.76 7.02
CA ILE A 43 1.35 -10.05 7.55
C ILE A 43 0.59 -10.38 8.83
N ARG A 44 0.17 -11.64 8.96
CA ARG A 44 -0.41 -12.20 10.19
C ARG A 44 0.59 -13.17 10.83
N LYS A 45 0.64 -13.15 12.16
CA LYS A 45 1.48 -14.02 12.99
C LYS A 45 0.69 -15.28 13.36
#